data_AF-D9PIH6-F1
#
_entry.id   AF-D9PIH6-F1
#
_cell.length_a   1.000
_cell.length_b   1.000
_cell.length_c   1.000
_cell.angle_alpha   90.00
_cell.angle_beta   90.00
_cell.angle_gamma   90.00
#
_symmetry.space_group_name_H-M   'P 1'
#
loop_
_entity.id
_entity.type
_entity.pdbx_description
1 polymer ?
#
loop_
_entity_poly.entity_id
_entity_poly.type
_entity_poly.pdbx_seq_one_letter_code
_entity_poly.pdbx_strand_id
1 'polypeptide(L)'
;MDMVIRVAKEIRGYTLGEAERLCDEIFQKQPVAMAYVVVLSRRGVPFPLLDHALHLLMVIYACFREAGVELEDINEDMLAKAWNSTISMARFFAGEPCETERDRLIALGVTGYPEPFLLAYWVTCAKEEFLRDGFTAETGLVLGATKSLLDCFVQASAGKGT
;
A
#
# COMPACT_ATOMS: atom_id res chain seq x y z
N MET A 1 -12.83 -10.71 -1.75
CA MET A 1 -12.98 -10.02 -0.45
C MET A 1 -12.46 -10.88 0.71
N ASP A 2 -12.94 -12.13 0.84
CA ASP A 2 -12.67 -12.99 2.00
C ASP A 2 -11.19 -13.25 2.28
N MET A 3 -10.36 -13.40 1.23
CA MET A 3 -8.92 -13.60 1.38
C MET A 3 -8.24 -12.42 2.08
N VAL A 4 -8.40 -11.20 1.57
CA VAL A 4 -7.76 -9.99 2.13
C VAL A 4 -8.16 -9.79 3.59
N ILE A 5 -9.45 -9.96 3.91
CA ILE A 5 -9.95 -9.82 5.28
C ILE A 5 -9.35 -10.91 6.18
N ARG A 6 -9.29 -12.16 5.72
CA ARG A 6 -8.70 -13.27 6.49
C ARG A 6 -7.21 -13.02 6.73
N VAL A 7 -6.44 -12.71 5.69
CA VAL A 7 -4.99 -12.41 5.79
C VAL A 7 -4.74 -11.25 6.74
N ALA A 8 -5.53 -10.16 6.62
CA ALA A 8 -5.42 -9.02 7.51
C ALA A 8 -5.70 -9.37 8.99
N LYS A 9 -6.70 -10.22 9.24
CA LYS A 9 -7.02 -10.71 10.60
C LYS A 9 -5.92 -11.61 11.14
N GLU A 10 -5.39 -12.49 10.31
CA GLU A 10 -4.31 -13.41 10.67
C GLU A 10 -3.06 -12.63 11.08
N ILE A 11 -2.61 -11.69 10.23
CA ILE A 11 -1.43 -10.87 10.49
C ILE A 11 -1.62 -9.98 11.72
N ARG A 12 -2.82 -9.43 11.92
CA ARG A 12 -3.12 -8.65 13.15
C ARG A 12 -3.04 -9.51 14.41
N GLY A 13 -3.23 -10.82 14.30
CA GLY A 13 -3.09 -11.79 15.38
C GLY A 13 -1.68 -12.35 15.57
N TYR A 14 -0.72 -11.97 14.74
CA TYR A 14 0.66 -12.46 14.86
C TYR A 14 1.30 -12.04 16.18
N THR A 15 2.02 -12.99 16.77
CA THR A 15 3.03 -12.71 17.78
C THR A 15 4.17 -11.90 17.17
N LEU A 16 4.97 -11.24 18.02
CA LEU A 16 6.14 -10.49 17.55
C LEU A 16 7.06 -11.37 16.69
N GLY A 17 7.35 -12.60 17.11
CA GLY A 17 8.22 -13.51 16.36
C GLY A 17 7.62 -14.00 15.02
N GLU A 18 6.29 -14.01 14.87
CA GLU A 18 5.65 -14.30 13.58
C GLU A 18 5.72 -13.10 12.64
N ALA A 19 5.47 -11.90 13.16
CA ALA A 19 5.62 -10.66 12.39
C ALA A 19 7.07 -10.43 11.95
N GLU A 20 8.05 -10.68 12.82
CA GLU A 20 9.48 -10.60 12.51
C GLU A 20 9.85 -11.56 11.37
N ARG A 21 9.42 -12.84 11.45
CA ARG A 21 9.68 -13.81 10.36
C ARG A 21 9.08 -13.37 9.03
N LEU A 22 7.88 -12.81 9.02
CA LEU A 22 7.26 -12.30 7.80
C LEU A 22 8.04 -11.08 7.27
N CYS A 23 8.50 -10.19 8.15
CA CYS A 23 9.34 -9.07 7.75
C CYS A 23 10.67 -9.53 7.15
N ASP A 24 11.33 -10.54 7.75
CA ASP A 24 12.55 -11.13 7.22
C ASP A 24 12.33 -11.74 5.83
N GLU A 25 11.21 -12.43 5.64
CA GLU A 25 10.83 -12.98 4.33
C GLU A 25 10.63 -11.86 3.30
N ILE A 26 9.88 -10.81 3.64
CA ILE A 26 9.67 -9.66 2.77
C ILE A 26 11.00 -8.98 2.45
N PHE A 27 11.89 -8.83 3.44
CA PHE A 27 13.22 -8.26 3.21
C PHE A 27 14.05 -9.11 2.25
N GLN A 28 13.99 -10.45 2.36
CA GLN A 28 14.71 -11.35 1.46
C GLN A 28 14.14 -11.38 0.04
N LYS A 29 12.82 -11.27 -0.10
CA LYS A 29 12.11 -11.41 -1.39
C LYS A 29 11.85 -10.09 -2.10
N GLN A 30 11.64 -9.02 -1.35
CA GLN A 30 11.28 -7.69 -1.83
C GLN A 30 12.02 -6.61 -1.00
N PRO A 31 13.37 -6.60 -1.02
CA PRO A 31 14.19 -5.76 -0.15
C PRO A 31 13.87 -4.26 -0.30
N VAL A 32 13.60 -3.82 -1.52
CA VAL A 32 13.28 -2.41 -1.81
C VAL A 32 11.92 -2.02 -1.22
N ALA A 33 10.92 -2.90 -1.27
CA ALA A 33 9.61 -2.65 -0.65
C ALA A 33 9.73 -2.49 0.87
N MET A 34 10.52 -3.35 1.53
CA MET A 34 10.82 -3.22 2.96
C MET A 34 11.58 -1.94 3.27
N ALA A 35 12.64 -1.65 2.51
CA ALA A 35 13.44 -0.44 2.70
C ALA A 35 12.60 0.84 2.57
N TYR A 36 11.60 0.83 1.70
CA TYR A 36 10.69 1.96 1.49
C TYR A 36 9.86 2.29 2.74
N VAL A 37 9.40 1.28 3.48
CA VAL A 37 8.75 1.47 4.79
C VAL A 37 9.76 1.94 5.83
N VAL A 38 10.94 1.33 5.89
CA VAL A 38 11.99 1.70 6.88
C VAL A 38 12.41 3.16 6.74
N VAL A 39 12.51 3.68 5.52
CA VAL A 39 12.89 5.09 5.26
C VAL A 39 11.89 6.09 5.85
N LEU A 40 10.61 5.72 6.02
CA LEU A 40 9.61 6.59 6.65
C LEU A 40 10.02 6.99 8.08
N SER A 41 10.65 6.10 8.83
CA SER A 41 11.18 6.41 10.17
C SER A 41 12.21 7.55 10.14
N ARG A 42 13.05 7.59 9.10
CA ARG A 42 14.05 8.64 8.88
C ARG A 42 13.45 9.96 8.40
N ARG A 43 12.19 9.94 7.97
CA ARG A 43 11.43 11.12 7.53
C ARG A 43 10.58 11.73 8.67
N GLY A 44 10.75 11.26 9.90
CA GLY A 44 10.03 11.77 11.07
C GLY A 44 8.63 11.19 11.25
N VAL A 45 8.27 10.14 10.50
CA VAL A 45 6.99 9.45 10.70
C VAL A 45 7.00 8.76 12.07
N PRO A 46 6.00 9.01 12.92
CA PRO A 46 5.93 8.43 14.27
C PRO A 46 5.68 6.92 14.23
N PHE A 47 6.18 6.20 15.24
CA PHE A 47 6.09 4.74 15.34
C PHE A 47 4.68 4.17 15.12
N PRO A 48 3.59 4.72 15.68
CA PRO A 48 2.25 4.18 15.43
C PRO A 48 1.88 4.16 13.93
N LEU A 49 2.24 5.21 13.18
CA LEU A 49 1.97 5.24 11.73
C LEU A 49 2.90 4.28 10.96
N LEU A 50 4.13 4.06 11.44
CA LEU A 50 5.04 3.06 10.88
C LEU A 50 4.51 1.64 11.08
N ASP A 51 3.98 1.32 12.27
CA ASP A 51 3.41 0.01 12.57
C ASP A 51 2.25 -0.29 11.61
N HIS A 52 1.38 0.68 11.36
CA HIS A 52 0.30 0.54 10.38
C HIS A 52 0.82 0.41 8.93
N ALA A 53 1.88 1.13 8.56
CA ALA A 53 2.50 0.99 7.23
C ALA A 53 3.13 -0.40 7.04
N LEU A 54 3.83 -0.91 8.06
CA LEU A 54 4.42 -2.23 8.07
C LEU A 54 3.34 -3.32 8.02
N HIS A 55 2.27 -3.17 8.80
CA HIS A 55 1.10 -4.05 8.74
C HIS A 55 0.51 -4.11 7.34
N LEU A 56 0.32 -2.97 6.66
CA LEU A 56 -0.16 -2.95 5.29
C LEU A 56 0.79 -3.65 4.31
N LEU A 57 2.11 -3.42 4.42
CA LEU A 57 3.09 -4.13 3.60
C LEU A 57 2.99 -5.65 3.79
N MET A 58 2.91 -6.11 5.04
CA MET A 58 2.73 -7.53 5.37
C MET A 58 1.46 -8.11 4.75
N VAL A 59 0.33 -7.40 4.86
CA VAL A 59 -0.96 -7.85 4.29
C VAL A 59 -0.90 -7.94 2.77
N ILE A 60 -0.37 -6.91 2.10
CA ILE A 60 -0.26 -6.88 0.64
C ILE A 60 0.60 -8.06 0.18
N TYR A 61 1.82 -8.21 0.72
CA TYR A 61 2.73 -9.29 0.36
C TYR A 61 2.09 -10.67 0.60
N ALA A 62 1.48 -10.89 1.77
CA ALA A 62 0.87 -12.17 2.11
C ALA A 62 -0.32 -12.51 1.19
N CYS A 63 -1.10 -11.52 0.74
CA CYS A 63 -2.18 -11.76 -0.22
C CYS A 63 -1.64 -12.25 -1.57
N PHE A 64 -0.60 -11.61 -2.12
CA PHE A 64 0.01 -12.06 -3.37
C PHE A 64 0.66 -13.44 -3.23
N ARG A 65 1.34 -13.68 -2.11
CA ARG A 65 1.93 -14.99 -1.79
C ARG A 65 0.86 -16.09 -1.73
N GLU A 66 -0.25 -15.84 -1.03
CA GLU A 66 -1.32 -16.83 -0.88
C GLU A 66 -2.09 -17.07 -2.19
N ALA A 67 -2.22 -16.04 -3.03
CA ALA A 67 -2.76 -16.16 -4.38
C ALA A 67 -1.84 -16.99 -5.31
N GLY A 68 -0.64 -17.38 -4.87
CA GLY A 68 0.33 -18.14 -5.66
C GLY A 68 0.91 -17.34 -6.82
N VAL A 69 0.87 -16.00 -6.72
CA VAL A 69 1.34 -15.09 -7.76
C VAL A 69 2.85 -14.94 -7.63
N GLU A 70 3.57 -15.23 -8.71
CA GLU A 70 4.99 -14.91 -8.79
C GLU A 70 5.17 -13.41 -9.01
N LEU A 71 5.85 -12.76 -8.06
CA LEU A 71 6.16 -11.35 -8.12
C LEU A 71 7.54 -11.15 -8.73
N GLU A 72 7.65 -10.20 -9.66
CA GLU A 72 8.94 -9.63 -10.02
C GLU A 72 9.53 -8.81 -8.86
N ASP A 73 10.84 -8.58 -8.91
CA ASP A 73 11.52 -7.75 -7.92
C ASP A 73 11.08 -6.29 -8.06
N ILE A 74 10.44 -5.75 -7.01
CA ILE A 74 10.15 -4.32 -6.93
C ILE A 74 11.47 -3.56 -6.83
N ASN A 75 11.68 -2.63 -7.75
CA ASN A 75 12.87 -1.78 -7.80
C ASN A 75 12.53 -0.31 -7.55
N GLU A 76 13.58 0.51 -7.41
CA GLU A 76 13.46 1.95 -7.11
C GLU A 76 12.70 2.71 -8.21
N ASP A 77 12.85 2.33 -9.48
CA ASP A 77 12.14 2.97 -10.59
C ASP A 77 10.63 2.71 -10.53
N MET A 78 10.22 1.49 -10.15
CA MET A 78 8.80 1.17 -9.93
C MET A 78 8.22 2.03 -8.82
N LEU A 79 8.91 2.13 -7.68
CA LEU A 79 8.48 2.97 -6.55
C LEU A 79 8.41 4.44 -6.94
N ALA A 80 9.42 4.96 -7.63
CA ALA A 80 9.43 6.35 -8.08
C ALA A 80 8.27 6.65 -9.04
N LYS A 81 7.98 5.74 -9.97
CA LYS A 81 6.83 5.85 -10.89
C LYS A 81 5.50 5.81 -10.13
N ALA A 82 5.31 4.84 -9.23
CA ALA A 82 4.10 4.69 -8.44
C ALA A 82 3.86 5.91 -7.52
N TRP A 83 4.92 6.43 -6.90
CA TRP A 83 4.88 7.65 -6.09
C TRP A 83 4.50 8.87 -6.92
N ASN A 84 5.14 9.07 -8.07
CA ASN A 84 4.83 10.19 -8.96
C ASN A 84 3.39 10.10 -9.50
N SER A 85 2.90 8.90 -9.80
CA SER A 85 1.51 8.66 -10.19
C SER A 85 0.55 9.06 -9.06
N THR A 86 0.83 8.61 -7.83
CA THR A 86 0.04 8.94 -6.64
C THR A 86 0.00 10.44 -6.38
N ILE A 87 1.15 11.13 -6.43
CA ILE A 87 1.20 12.60 -6.28
C ILE A 87 0.46 13.31 -7.40
N SER A 88 0.62 12.86 -8.65
CA SER A 88 -0.04 13.48 -9.80
C SER A 88 -1.57 13.38 -9.66
N MET A 89 -2.06 12.22 -9.24
CA MET A 89 -3.48 12.01 -8.94
C MET A 89 -3.97 12.93 -7.81
N ALA A 90 -3.22 13.03 -6.72
CA ALA A 90 -3.56 13.92 -5.61
C ALA A 90 -3.61 15.40 -6.04
N ARG A 91 -2.64 15.86 -6.85
CA ARG A 91 -2.61 17.22 -7.41
C ARG A 91 -3.76 17.49 -8.37
N PHE A 92 -4.07 16.53 -9.23
CA PHE A 92 -5.20 16.60 -10.14
C PHE A 92 -6.51 16.78 -9.35
N PHE A 93 -6.75 15.98 -8.32
CA PHE A 93 -7.95 16.13 -7.47
C PHE A 93 -7.97 17.39 -6.61
N ALA A 94 -6.80 17.93 -6.24
CA ALA A 94 -6.70 19.22 -5.58
C ALA A 94 -6.97 20.39 -6.55
N GLY A 95 -6.78 20.20 -7.85
CA GLY A 95 -6.90 21.23 -8.90
C GLY A 95 -8.18 21.19 -9.75
N GLU A 96 -9.00 20.12 -9.70
CA GLU A 96 -10.13 19.90 -10.62
C GLU A 96 -11.45 19.41 -9.93
N PRO A 97 -12.57 19.25 -10.68
CA PRO A 97 -13.66 20.19 -11.01
C PRO A 97 -14.80 20.09 -9.97
N CYS A 98 -16.04 20.53 -10.28
CA CYS A 98 -17.18 20.37 -9.36
C CYS A 98 -17.29 18.93 -8.83
N GLU A 99 -17.82 18.78 -7.61
CA GLU A 99 -17.86 17.54 -6.82
C GLU A 99 -18.25 16.28 -7.63
N THR A 100 -19.18 16.43 -8.57
CA THR A 100 -19.68 15.35 -9.42
C THR A 100 -18.63 14.70 -10.34
N GLU A 101 -17.72 15.48 -10.95
CA GLU A 101 -16.70 14.92 -11.85
C GLU A 101 -15.57 14.25 -11.05
N ARG A 102 -15.26 14.78 -9.86
CA ARG A 102 -14.35 14.12 -8.91
C ARG A 102 -14.87 12.74 -8.52
N ASP A 103 -16.14 12.63 -8.12
CA ASP A 103 -16.74 11.36 -7.71
C ASP A 103 -16.76 10.34 -8.85
N ARG A 104 -17.02 10.79 -10.09
CA ARG A 104 -16.97 9.95 -11.28
C ARG A 104 -15.56 9.40 -11.54
N LEU A 105 -14.54 10.24 -11.45
CA LEU A 105 -13.15 9.84 -11.69
C LEU A 105 -12.64 8.90 -10.59
N ILE A 106 -13.03 9.12 -9.34
CA ILE A 106 -12.76 8.18 -8.24
C ILE A 106 -13.44 6.84 -8.51
N ALA A 107 -14.72 6.84 -8.91
CA ALA A 107 -15.45 5.61 -9.21
C ALA A 107 -14.81 4.81 -10.35
N LEU A 108 -14.40 5.49 -11.43
CA LEU A 108 -13.66 4.86 -12.54
C LEU A 108 -12.31 4.28 -12.10
N GLY A 109 -11.56 5.02 -11.28
CA GLY A 109 -10.27 4.56 -10.76
C GLY A 109 -10.40 3.33 -9.84
N VAL A 110 -11.42 3.28 -8.99
CA VAL A 110 -11.68 2.14 -8.09
C VAL A 110 -12.18 0.92 -8.85
N THR A 111 -13.12 1.10 -9.78
CA THR A 111 -13.73 -0.01 -10.53
C THR A 111 -12.76 -0.68 -11.51
N GLY A 112 -11.79 0.07 -12.04
CA GLY A 112 -10.76 -0.45 -12.95
C GLY A 112 -9.48 -0.93 -12.26
N TYR A 113 -9.41 -0.89 -10.92
CA TYR A 113 -8.19 -1.25 -10.22
C TYR A 113 -7.95 -2.77 -10.25
N PRO A 114 -6.74 -3.27 -10.61
CA PRO A 114 -6.50 -4.71 -10.76
C PRO A 114 -6.75 -5.54 -9.50
N GLU A 115 -6.50 -4.97 -8.33
CA GLU A 115 -6.72 -5.61 -7.02
C GLU A 115 -7.73 -4.83 -6.18
N PRO A 116 -9.02 -4.84 -6.55
CA PRO A 116 -10.02 -3.92 -5.99
C PRO A 116 -10.26 -4.16 -4.50
N PHE A 117 -10.09 -5.40 -4.02
CA PHE A 117 -10.24 -5.72 -2.60
C PHE A 117 -9.06 -5.25 -1.76
N LEU A 118 -7.82 -5.31 -2.28
CA LEU A 118 -6.67 -4.73 -1.59
C LEU A 118 -6.73 -3.20 -1.60
N LEU A 119 -7.19 -2.59 -2.70
CA LEU A 119 -7.43 -1.15 -2.73
C LEU A 119 -8.49 -0.74 -1.70
N ALA A 120 -9.61 -1.46 -1.64
CA ALA A 120 -10.65 -1.20 -0.64
C ALA A 120 -10.11 -1.33 0.79
N TYR A 121 -9.31 -2.36 1.06
CA TYR A 121 -8.65 -2.54 2.36
C TYR A 121 -7.69 -1.39 2.69
N TRP A 122 -6.88 -0.94 1.70
CA TRP A 122 -6.01 0.22 1.86
C TRP A 122 -6.82 1.49 2.16
N VAL A 123 -7.94 1.74 1.46
CA VAL A 123 -8.83 2.88 1.72
C VAL A 123 -9.40 2.83 3.14
N THR A 124 -9.78 1.64 3.62
CA THR A 124 -10.24 1.47 5.00
C THR A 124 -9.13 1.80 5.99
N CYS A 125 -7.93 1.25 5.81
CA CYS A 125 -6.78 1.56 6.68
C CYS A 125 -6.42 3.06 6.64
N ALA A 126 -6.50 3.67 5.46
CA ALA A 126 -6.28 5.11 5.29
C ALA A 126 -7.23 5.93 6.14
N LYS A 127 -8.52 5.60 6.13
CA LYS A 127 -9.54 6.31 6.92
C LYS A 127 -9.41 6.04 8.42
N GLU A 128 -9.24 4.77 8.79
CA GLU A 128 -9.36 4.34 10.18
C GLU A 128 -8.07 4.47 10.97
N GLU A 129 -6.91 4.35 10.34
CA GLU A 129 -5.61 4.29 11.02
C GLU A 129 -4.73 5.52 10.69
N PHE A 130 -4.78 6.03 9.45
CA PHE A 130 -3.91 7.16 9.05
C PHE A 130 -4.58 8.53 9.17
N LEU A 131 -5.88 8.63 8.91
CA LEU A 131 -6.60 9.91 8.87
C LEU A 131 -7.57 10.11 10.04
N ARG A 132 -7.55 9.21 11.03
CA ARG A 132 -8.46 9.23 12.19
C ARG A 132 -8.49 10.59 12.88
N ASP A 133 -7.30 11.17 13.08
CA ASP A 133 -7.11 12.43 13.80
C ASP A 133 -6.91 13.64 12.86
N GLY A 134 -7.22 13.46 11.57
CA GLY A 134 -7.00 14.46 10.51
C GLY A 134 -5.73 14.22 9.69
N PHE A 135 -5.46 15.16 8.78
CA PHE A 135 -4.32 15.08 7.86
C PHE A 135 -3.12 15.88 8.36
N THR A 136 -1.95 15.25 8.40
CA THR A 136 -0.64 15.87 8.64
C THR A 136 0.33 15.56 7.50
N ALA A 137 1.52 16.16 7.53
CA ALA A 137 2.57 15.85 6.56
C ALA A 137 3.01 14.38 6.64
N GLU A 138 3.11 13.84 7.86
CA GLU A 138 3.49 12.45 8.15
C GLU A 138 2.42 11.48 7.65
N THR A 139 1.14 11.75 7.88
CA THR A 139 0.04 10.91 7.35
C THR A 139 0.04 10.93 5.83
N GLY A 140 0.32 12.10 5.22
CA GLY A 140 0.47 12.23 3.77
C GLY A 140 1.61 11.37 3.21
N LEU A 141 2.76 11.36 3.88
CA LEU A 141 3.90 10.52 3.51
C LEU A 141 3.56 9.03 3.57
N VAL A 142 2.91 8.59 4.66
CA VAL A 142 2.54 7.18 4.85
C VAL A 142 1.48 6.72 3.85
N LEU A 143 0.48 7.56 3.59
CA LEU A 143 -0.54 7.30 2.58
C LEU A 143 0.08 7.14 1.19
N GLY A 144 0.94 8.09 0.79
CA GLY A 144 1.64 8.03 -0.48
C GLY A 144 2.49 6.76 -0.60
N ALA A 145 3.22 6.41 0.48
CA ALA A 145 4.15 5.30 0.46
C ALA A 145 3.42 3.95 0.38
N THR A 146 2.40 3.76 1.22
CA THR A 146 1.61 2.51 1.24
C THR A 146 0.79 2.33 -0.03
N LYS A 147 0.26 3.42 -0.62
CA LYS A 147 -0.40 3.34 -1.93
C LYS A 147 0.56 2.97 -3.05
N SER A 148 1.76 3.56 -3.03
CA SER A 148 2.81 3.26 -4.01
C SER A 148 3.27 1.80 -3.92
N LEU A 149 3.40 1.28 -2.70
CA LEU A 149 3.69 -0.14 -2.48
C LEU A 149 2.61 -1.02 -3.10
N LEU A 150 1.33 -0.75 -2.82
CA LEU A 150 0.23 -1.52 -3.40
C LEU A 150 0.31 -1.52 -4.94
N ASP A 151 0.52 -0.35 -5.56
CA ASP A 151 0.66 -0.23 -7.01
C ASP A 151 1.88 -1.01 -7.55
N CYS A 152 3.01 -0.98 -6.84
CA CYS A 152 4.19 -1.75 -7.22
C CYS A 152 3.96 -3.26 -7.12
N PHE A 153 3.26 -3.75 -6.11
CA PHE A 153 2.92 -5.17 -5.99
C PHE A 153 1.96 -5.61 -7.11
N VAL A 154 0.96 -4.78 -7.42
CA VAL A 154 0.08 -4.99 -8.58
C VAL A 154 0.88 -5.02 -9.88
N GLN A 155 1.81 -4.09 -10.08
CA GLN A 155 2.66 -4.08 -11.28
C GLN A 155 3.58 -5.31 -11.33
N ALA A 156 4.22 -5.68 -10.22
CA ALA A 156 5.10 -6.84 -10.11
C ALA A 156 4.37 -8.16 -10.37
N SER A 157 3.07 -8.23 -10.06
CA SER A 157 2.22 -9.38 -10.37
C SER A 157 1.86 -9.53 -11.86
N ALA A 158 1.92 -8.43 -12.62
CA ALA A 158 1.53 -8.40 -14.03
C ALA A 158 2.68 -8.79 -14.98
N GLY A 159 3.92 -8.86 -14.47
CA GLY A 159 5.16 -9.00 -15.26
C GLY A 159 5.33 -10.28 -16.08
N LYS A 160 4.48 -11.30 -15.89
CA LYS A 160 4.51 -12.55 -16.69
C LYS A 160 3.36 -12.70 -17.70
N GLY A 161 2.77 -11.59 -18.12
CA GLY A 161 1.69 -11.56 -19.09
C GLY A 161 1.99 -10.77 -20.37
N THR A 162 3.09 -11.05 -21.07
CA THR A 162 3.24 -11.08 -22.56
C THR A 162 4.69 -11.28 -22.98
#